data_AF-A0A7Y8BT04-F1
#
_entry.id   AF-A0A7Y8BT04-F1
#
_cell.length_a   1.000
_cell.length_b   1.000
_cell.length_c   1.000
_cell.angle_alpha   90.00
_cell.angle_beta   90.00
_cell.angle_gamma   90.00
#
_symmetry.space_group_name_H-M   'P 1'
#
loop_
_entity.id
_entity.type
_entity.pdbx_description
1 polymer ?
#
loop_
_entity_poly.entity_id
_entity_poly.type
_entity_poly.pdbx_seq_one_letter_code
_entity_poly.pdbx_strand_id
1 'polypeptide(L)'
;MNGDDSPIEFRDREHISLFLSGSLEGGSIDDAAEAFGVVIRAYGVDKMARESRLSVEHLARSFGDRGDPDLSTVLAVMKVLDILLTTRVKDEREDD
;
A
#
# COMPACT_ATOMS: atom_id res chain seq x y z
N MET A 1 0.26 25.70 -14.43
CA MET A 1 0.72 24.53 -13.65
C MET A 1 -0.41 23.51 -13.77
N ASN A 2 -0.30 22.62 -14.76
CA ASN A 2 -1.42 21.82 -15.24
C ASN A 2 -1.42 20.46 -14.51
N GLY A 3 -2.35 20.30 -13.57
CA GLY A 3 -3.34 19.22 -13.61
C GLY A 3 -2.90 17.76 -13.50
N ASP A 4 -1.98 17.40 -12.61
CA ASP A 4 -1.68 16.00 -12.31
C ASP A 4 -1.65 15.69 -10.81
N ASP A 5 -2.62 16.20 -10.08
CA ASP A 5 -2.85 15.90 -8.66
C ASP A 5 -4.24 15.28 -8.48
N SER A 6 -4.64 14.43 -9.43
CA SER A 6 -5.92 13.72 -9.34
C SER A 6 -5.81 12.69 -8.23
N PRO A 7 -6.76 12.64 -7.27
CA PRO A 7 -6.82 11.57 -6.29
C PRO A 7 -6.82 10.25 -7.05
N ILE A 8 -5.86 9.37 -6.78
CA ILE A 8 -5.74 8.09 -7.46
C ILE A 8 -7.06 7.34 -7.29
N GLU A 9 -7.91 7.36 -8.32
CA GLU A 9 -9.09 6.51 -8.40
C GLU A 9 -8.58 5.10 -8.67
N PHE A 10 -8.43 4.30 -7.62
CA PHE A 10 -8.20 2.87 -7.79
C PHE A 10 -9.48 2.23 -8.32
N ARG A 11 -9.62 2.26 -9.66
CA ARG A 11 -10.80 1.73 -10.36
C ARG A 11 -10.89 0.21 -10.25
N ASP A 12 -9.75 -0.48 -10.16
CA ASP A 12 -9.68 -1.94 -10.10
C ASP A 12 -8.48 -2.43 -9.25
N ARG A 13 -8.58 -3.66 -8.72
CA ARG A 13 -7.56 -4.28 -7.86
C ARG A 13 -6.20 -4.44 -8.54
N GLU A 14 -6.19 -4.58 -9.86
CA GLU A 14 -4.98 -4.66 -10.67
C GLU A 14 -4.14 -3.39 -10.54
N HIS A 15 -4.76 -2.20 -10.59
CA HIS A 15 -4.08 -0.93 -10.39
C HIS A 15 -3.48 -0.81 -8.99
N ILE A 16 -4.22 -1.24 -7.96
CA ILE A 16 -3.70 -1.26 -6.57
C ILE A 16 -2.47 -2.17 -6.49
N SER A 17 -2.55 -3.37 -7.08
CA SER A 17 -1.45 -4.33 -7.03
C SER A 17 -0.20 -3.84 -7.75
N LEU A 18 -0.36 -3.16 -8.88
CA LEU A 18 0.73 -2.59 -9.66
C LEU A 18 1.39 -1.42 -8.90
N PHE A 19 0.56 -0.53 -8.34
CA PHE A 19 1.02 0.59 -7.52
C PHE A 19 1.83 0.10 -6.30
N LEU A 20 1.26 -0.80 -5.50
CA LEU A 20 1.96 -1.37 -4.34
C LEU A 20 3.25 -2.10 -4.73
N SER A 21 3.24 -2.84 -5.85
CA SER A 21 4.45 -3.53 -6.32
C SER A 21 5.58 -2.55 -6.66
N GLY A 22 5.27 -1.46 -7.35
CA GLY A 22 6.25 -0.43 -7.70
C GLY A 22 6.81 0.30 -6.47
N SER A 23 5.96 0.62 -5.49
CA SER A 23 6.42 1.24 -4.24
C SER A 23 7.28 0.31 -3.39
N LEU A 24 6.98 -1.00 -3.36
CA LEU A 24 7.75 -1.98 -2.60
C LEU A 24 9.11 -2.31 -3.24
N GLU A 25 9.27 -2.09 -4.54
CA GLU A 25 10.52 -2.35 -5.27
C GLU A 25 11.69 -1.47 -4.78
N GLY A 26 11.38 -0.25 -4.32
CA GLY A 26 12.37 0.65 -3.72
C GLY A 26 12.96 0.14 -2.40
N GLY A 27 12.29 -0.79 -1.71
CA GLY A 27 12.78 -1.41 -0.48
C GLY A 27 12.80 -0.50 0.76
N SER A 28 12.20 0.69 0.68
CA SER A 28 12.07 1.62 1.81
C SER A 28 10.80 1.35 2.62
N ILE A 29 10.91 1.36 3.95
CA ILE A 29 9.75 1.27 4.85
C ILE A 29 8.84 2.48 4.69
N ASP A 30 9.41 3.68 4.49
CA ASP A 30 8.66 4.92 4.36
C ASP A 30 7.80 4.89 3.08
N ASP A 31 8.38 4.49 1.95
CA ASP A 31 7.67 4.37 0.67
C ASP A 31 6.55 3.33 0.74
N ALA A 32 6.81 2.20 1.42
CA ALA A 32 5.81 1.16 1.65
C ALA A 32 4.65 1.70 2.51
N ALA A 33 4.96 2.33 3.65
CA ALA A 33 3.97 2.88 4.57
C ALA A 33 3.10 3.93 3.89
N GLU A 34 3.70 4.83 3.11
CA GLU A 34 3.00 5.85 2.35
C GLU A 34 2.06 5.24 1.31
N ALA A 35 2.56 4.29 0.50
CA ALA A 35 1.78 3.65 -0.55
C ALA A 35 0.56 2.91 0.00
N PHE A 36 0.74 2.12 1.07
CA PHE A 36 -0.38 1.50 1.77
C PHE A 36 -1.34 2.55 2.33
N GLY A 37 -0.83 3.65 2.89
CA GLY A 37 -1.64 4.77 3.39
C GLY A 37 -2.53 5.37 2.30
N VAL A 38 -1.99 5.59 1.10
CA VAL A 38 -2.74 6.07 -0.08
C VAL A 38 -3.87 5.11 -0.43
N VAL A 39 -3.57 3.81 -0.54
CA VAL A 39 -4.56 2.77 -0.88
C VAL A 39 -5.65 2.67 0.19
N ILE A 40 -5.29 2.71 1.48
CA ILE A 40 -6.22 2.64 2.61
C ILE A 40 -7.17 3.85 2.60
N ARG A 41 -6.65 5.07 2.34
CA ARG A 41 -7.48 6.27 2.24
C ARG A 41 -8.47 6.19 1.09
N ALA A 42 -8.02 5.69 -0.06
CA ALA A 42 -8.88 5.52 -1.22
C ALA A 42 -9.94 4.40 -1.04
N TYR A 43 -9.59 3.31 -0.33
CA TYR A 43 -10.54 2.26 0.05
C TYR A 43 -11.56 2.73 1.10
N GLY A 44 -11.16 3.69 1.93
CA GLY A 44 -11.90 4.20 3.08
C GLY A 44 -11.39 3.62 4.39
N VAL A 45 -10.77 4.49 5.21
CA VAL A 45 -10.08 4.10 6.45
C VAL A 45 -10.99 3.35 7.43
N ASP A 46 -12.23 3.82 7.63
CA ASP A 46 -13.19 3.16 8.54
C ASP A 46 -13.60 1.78 8.04
N LYS A 47 -13.73 1.61 6.71
CA LYS A 47 -14.06 0.33 6.09
C LYS A 47 -12.89 -0.65 6.26
N MET A 48 -11.68 -0.18 5.99
CA MET A 48 -10.46 -0.96 6.19
C MET A 48 -10.32 -1.42 7.65
N ALA A 49 -10.48 -0.51 8.62
CA ALA A 49 -10.40 -0.82 10.04
C ALA A 49 -11.36 -1.96 10.45
N ARG A 50 -12.64 -1.86 10.04
CA ARG A 50 -13.64 -2.89 10.35
C ARG A 50 -13.30 -4.26 9.75
N GLU A 51 -12.90 -4.29 8.47
CA GLU A 51 -12.69 -5.55 7.75
C GLU A 51 -11.36 -6.22 8.11
N SER A 52 -10.32 -5.42 8.37
CA SER A 52 -9.00 -5.90 8.85
C SER A 52 -8.98 -6.23 10.34
N ARG A 53 -10.00 -5.79 11.10
CA ARG A 53 -10.07 -5.84 12.57
C ARG A 53 -8.97 -5.02 13.27
N LEU A 54 -8.48 -3.99 12.60
CA LEU A 54 -7.53 -3.02 13.15
C LEU A 54 -8.29 -1.75 13.57
N SER A 55 -7.76 -0.99 14.53
CA SER A 55 -8.31 0.33 14.85
C SER A 55 -7.86 1.36 13.83
N VAL A 56 -8.64 2.43 13.65
CA VAL A 56 -8.25 3.59 12.82
C VAL A 56 -6.94 4.21 13.32
N GLU A 57 -6.75 4.28 14.64
CA GLU A 57 -5.52 4.75 15.25
C GLU A 57 -4.32 3.86 14.90
N HIS A 58 -4.50 2.53 14.91
CA HIS A 58 -3.45 1.60 14.48
C HIS A 58 -3.11 1.81 13.02
N LEU A 59 -4.10 1.88 12.13
CA LEU A 59 -3.87 2.14 10.71
C LEU A 59 -3.14 3.47 10.48
N ALA A 60 -3.56 4.54 11.16
CA ALA A 60 -2.95 5.85 11.03
C ALA A 60 -1.49 5.88 11.53
N ARG A 61 -1.20 5.17 12.63
CA ARG A 61 0.16 5.05 13.16
C ARG A 61 1.06 4.17 12.28
N SER A 62 0.51 3.09 11.72
CA SER A 62 1.25 2.12 10.91
C SER A 62 1.49 2.59 9.47
N PHE A 63 0.60 3.38 8.88
CA PHE A 63 0.66 3.81 7.47
C PHE A 63 0.64 5.34 7.29
N GLY A 64 1.05 6.08 8.31
CA GLY A 64 1.27 7.54 8.25
C GLY A 64 2.71 7.90 7.87
N ASP A 65 3.05 9.19 7.87
CA ASP A 65 4.33 9.77 7.40
C ASP A 65 5.61 9.13 7.97
N ARG A 66 5.54 8.45 9.11
CA ARG A 66 6.67 7.72 9.74
C ARG A 66 6.22 6.38 10.32
N GLY A 67 5.28 5.74 9.62
CA GLY A 67 4.75 4.45 10.02
C GLY A 67 5.77 3.34 9.80
N ASP A 68 5.76 2.36 10.68
CA ASP A 68 6.49 1.09 10.51
C ASP A 68 5.46 -0.04 10.65
N PRO A 69 4.73 -0.36 9.57
CA PRO A 69 3.70 -1.39 9.63
C PRO A 69 4.38 -2.75 9.76
N ASP A 70 4.08 -3.48 10.83
CA ASP A 70 4.54 -4.86 10.93
C ASP A 70 3.93 -5.74 9.83
N LEU A 71 4.60 -6.85 9.51
CA LEU A 71 4.16 -7.76 8.45
C LEU A 71 2.73 -8.29 8.67
N SER A 72 2.29 -8.44 9.92
CA SER A 72 0.94 -8.90 10.23
C SER A 72 -0.12 -7.87 9.83
N THR A 73 0.17 -6.59 10.04
CA THR A 73 -0.66 -5.44 9.66
C THR A 73 -0.73 -5.33 8.13
N VAL A 74 0.40 -5.46 7.45
CA VAL A 74 0.47 -5.48 5.98
C VAL A 74 -0.39 -6.59 5.41
N LEU A 75 -0.22 -7.83 5.88
CA LEU A 75 -0.98 -8.98 5.38
C LEU A 75 -2.48 -8.86 5.67
N ALA A 76 -2.87 -8.26 6.79
CA ALA A 76 -4.28 -8.01 7.12
C ALA A 76 -4.92 -7.03 6.11
N VAL A 77 -4.22 -5.94 5.76
CA VAL A 77 -4.69 -4.98 4.74
C VAL A 77 -4.76 -5.63 3.37
N MET A 78 -3.72 -6.37 2.96
CA MET A 78 -3.70 -7.05 1.66
C MET A 78 -4.84 -8.06 1.50
N LYS A 79 -5.21 -8.76 2.59
CA LYS A 79 -6.35 -9.67 2.61
C LYS A 79 -7.67 -8.95 2.37
N VAL A 80 -7.87 -7.77 2.95
CA VAL A 80 -9.08 -6.95 2.73
C VAL A 80 -9.17 -6.48 1.29
N LEU A 81 -8.03 -6.14 0.69
CA LEU A 81 -7.92 -5.71 -0.71
C LEU A 81 -8.05 -6.87 -1.72
N ASP A 82 -8.05 -8.13 -1.25
CA ASP A 82 -7.97 -9.35 -2.06
C ASP A 82 -6.74 -9.36 -2.99
N ILE A 83 -5.58 -9.02 -2.43
CA ILE A 83 -4.28 -8.96 -3.13
C ILE A 83 -3.27 -9.88 -2.41
N LEU A 84 -2.42 -10.56 -3.20
CA LEU A 84 -1.37 -11.44 -2.69
C LEU A 84 -0.01 -10.74 -2.65
N LEU A 85 0.75 -10.97 -1.58
CA LEU A 85 2.17 -10.60 -1.50
C LEU A 85 3.01 -11.73 -2.08
N THR A 86 3.89 -11.41 -3.03
CA THR A 86 4.75 -12.40 -3.70
C THR A 86 6.19 -11.94 -3.73
N THR A 87 7.13 -12.87 -3.61
CA THR A 87 8.56 -12.61 -3.81
C THR A 87 8.94 -12.79 -5.28
N ARG A 88 9.82 -11.93 -5.79
CA ARG A 88 10.43 -12.07 -7.12
C ARG A 88 11.94 -11.89 -7.00
N VAL A 89 12.69 -12.45 -7.94
CA VAL A 89 14.14 -12.18 -8.04
C VAL A 89 14.31 -10.73 -8.49
N LYS A 90 15.18 -9.98 -7.83
CA LYS A 90 15.64 -8.68 -8.31
C LYS A 90 16.56 -8.96 -9.50
N ASP A 91 16.05 -8.81 -10.72
CA ASP A 91 16.83 -9.06 -11.93
C ASP A 91 17.78 -7.86 -12.11
N GLU A 92 19.07 -8.04 -11.83
CA GLU A 92 20.11 -7.00 -11.93
C GLU A 92 20.58 -6.76 -13.36
N ARG A 93 19.78 -7.12 -14.37
CA ARG A 93 20.12 -6.80 -15.77
C ARG A 93 19.78 -5.34 -16.05
N GLU A 94 20.66 -4.45 -15.61
CA GLU A 94 20.96 -3.23 -16.36
C GLU A 94 21.43 -3.68 -17.75
N ASP A 95 20.82 -3.12 -18.79
CA ASP A 95 21.10 -3.42 -20.19
C ASP A 95 22.62 -3.32 -20.49
N ASP A 96 23.21 -4.44 -20.93
CA ASP A 96 24.54 -4.52 -21.59
C ASP A 96 24.48 -3.91 -23.00
#